data_AF-A0A7J2Z0G6-F1
#
_entry.id   AF-A0A7J2Z0G6-F1
#
_cell.length_a   1.000
_cell.length_b   1.000
_cell.length_c   1.000
_cell.angle_alpha   90.00
_cell.angle_beta   90.00
_cell.angle_gamma   90.00
#
_symmetry.space_group_name_H-M   'P 1'
#
loop_
_entity.id
_entity.type
_entity.pdbx_description
1 polymer ?
#
loop_
_entity_poly.entity_id
_entity_poly.type
_entity_poly.pdbx_seq_one_letter_code
_entity_poly.pdbx_strand_id
1 'polypeptide(L)'
;MEHEEIKKIKKTLEEHETRIAKLENLLVSKPPTMEKKLSIKEFILSKNPKNDIQKTLAIAYYLEKHEGLPSFNVKDLERGFHEAKEIAPENINYKVIVNIQKGFMMESKEKKDNLKAWNLTNSGEKFVESNFEKEK
;
A
#
# COMPACT_ATOMS: atom_id res chain seq x y z
N MET A 1 35.81 33.16 32.66
CA MET A 1 34.92 31.98 32.56
C MET A 1 33.53 32.38 32.09
N GLU A 2 32.81 33.28 32.75
CA GLU A 2 31.43 33.68 32.37
C GLU A 2 31.27 34.19 30.93
N HIS A 3 32.21 34.99 30.41
CA HIS A 3 32.13 35.50 29.03
C HIS A 3 32.25 34.41 27.96
N GLU A 4 32.94 33.31 28.26
CA GLU A 4 33.17 32.22 27.31
C GLU A 4 31.95 31.28 27.26
N GLU A 5 31.30 31.07 28.41
CA GLU A 5 30.03 30.36 28.51
C GLU A 5 28.90 31.12 27.81
N ILE A 6 28.80 32.44 28.02
CA ILE A 6 27.80 33.29 27.33
C ILE A 6 27.99 33.22 25.81
N LYS A 7 29.23 33.23 25.33
CA LYS A 7 29.53 33.14 23.89
C LYS A 7 29.13 31.77 23.32
N LYS A 8 29.34 30.69 24.08
CA LYS A 8 28.97 29.33 23.70
C LYS A 8 27.45 29.16 23.63
N ILE A 9 26.73 29.71 24.61
CA ILE A 9 25.26 29.71 24.67
C ILE A 9 24.66 30.45 23.47
N LYS A 10 25.17 31.65 23.13
CA LYS A 10 24.70 32.42 21.97
C LYS A 10 24.85 31.65 20.66
N LYS A 11 25.99 31.00 20.48
CA LYS A 11 26.24 30.18 19.28
C LYS A 11 25.25 29.03 19.15
N THR A 12 24.99 28.31 20.24
CA THR A 12 24.00 27.22 20.24
C THR A 12 22.58 27.73 19.98
N LEU A 13 22.23 28.91 20.50
CA LEU A 13 20.93 29.53 20.25
C LEU A 13 20.74 29.83 18.75
N GLU A 14 21.75 30.41 18.11
CA GLU A 14 21.74 30.77 16.69
C GLU A 14 21.68 29.51 15.77
N GLU A 15 22.39 28.45 16.13
CA GLU A 15 22.29 27.14 15.45
C GLU A 15 20.88 26.54 15.59
N HIS A 16 20.26 26.66 16.77
CA HIS A 16 18.91 26.17 17.02
C HIS A 16 17.85 26.99 16.28
N GLU A 17 17.93 28.32 16.29
CA GLU A 17 17.02 29.19 15.54
C GLU A 17 17.08 28.89 14.04
N THR A 18 18.29 28.68 13.50
CA THR A 18 18.46 28.29 12.09
C THR A 18 17.83 26.93 11.79
N ARG A 19 17.94 25.96 12.71
CA ARG A 19 17.34 24.64 12.56
C ARG A 19 15.82 24.69 12.66
N ILE A 20 15.29 25.49 13.59
CA ILE A 20 13.85 25.71 13.75
C ILE A 20 13.27 26.37 12.50
N ALA A 21 13.89 27.43 11.98
CA ALA A 21 13.44 28.10 10.76
C ALA A 21 13.41 27.17 9.53
N LYS A 22 14.35 26.21 9.43
CA LYS A 22 14.33 25.17 8.39
C LYS A 22 13.18 24.18 8.57
N LEU A 23 12.92 23.73 9.81
CA LEU A 23 11.83 22.82 10.11
C LEU A 23 10.46 23.48 9.89
N GLU A 24 10.30 24.72 10.30
CA GLU A 24 9.07 25.50 10.09
C GLU A 24 8.80 25.72 8.61
N ASN A 25 9.81 26.08 7.80
CA ASN A 25 9.63 26.19 6.35
C ASN A 25 9.23 24.86 5.67
N LEU A 26 9.74 23.72 6.16
CA LEU A 26 9.32 22.40 5.68
C LEU A 26 7.85 22.12 6.03
N LEU A 27 7.40 22.54 7.22
CA LEU A 27 6.04 22.31 7.72
C LEU A 27 4.99 23.26 7.14
N VAL A 28 5.35 24.53 6.86
CA VAL A 28 4.44 25.54 6.31
C VAL A 28 4.02 25.24 4.86
N SER A 29 4.79 24.43 4.13
CA SER A 29 4.57 24.14 2.70
C SER A 29 3.44 23.15 2.38
N LYS A 30 2.85 22.47 3.37
CA LYS A 30 1.69 21.60 3.14
C LYS A 30 0.70 21.75 4.29
N PRO A 31 -0.50 22.35 4.08
CA PRO A 31 -1.60 22.08 5.00
C PRO A 31 -1.76 20.56 5.11
N PRO A 32 -2.13 20.01 6.28
CA PRO A 32 -2.47 18.60 6.39
C PRO A 32 -3.67 18.34 5.49
N THR A 33 -3.41 18.01 4.24
CA THR A 33 -4.41 17.48 3.33
C THR A 33 -4.81 16.17 3.97
N MET A 34 -6.05 16.10 4.49
CA MET A 34 -6.68 14.82 4.77
C MET A 34 -6.70 14.06 3.46
N GLU A 35 -5.68 13.24 3.23
CA GLU A 35 -5.65 12.32 2.10
C GLU A 35 -6.83 11.38 2.29
N LYS A 36 -7.86 11.61 1.46
CA LYS A 36 -9.05 10.76 1.48
C LYS A 36 -8.57 9.34 1.18
N LYS A 37 -8.92 8.39 2.05
CA LYS A 37 -8.66 6.99 1.79
C LYS A 37 -9.35 6.61 0.50
N LEU A 38 -8.57 6.20 -0.49
CA LEU A 38 -9.09 5.61 -1.72
C LEU A 38 -9.86 4.36 -1.33
N SER A 39 -11.11 4.21 -1.77
CA SER A 39 -11.87 2.99 -1.50
C SER A 39 -11.49 1.85 -2.47
N ILE A 40 -11.69 0.59 -2.08
CA ILE A 40 -11.49 -0.57 -2.98
C ILE A 40 -12.27 -0.39 -4.28
N LYS A 41 -13.52 0.08 -4.19
CA LYS A 41 -14.37 0.27 -5.36
C LYS A 41 -13.79 1.30 -6.33
N GLU A 42 -13.35 2.46 -5.82
CA GLU A 42 -12.70 3.48 -6.65
C GLU A 42 -11.41 2.93 -7.28
N PHE A 43 -10.63 2.16 -6.52
CA PHE A 43 -9.42 1.52 -7.03
C PHE A 43 -9.72 0.56 -8.19
N ILE A 44 -10.67 -0.36 -8.01
CA ILE A 44 -11.06 -1.32 -9.06
C ILE A 44 -11.55 -0.60 -10.31
N LEU A 45 -12.39 0.43 -10.16
CA LEU A 45 -12.87 1.24 -11.28
C LEU A 45 -11.71 1.93 -12.02
N SER A 46 -10.71 2.43 -11.28
CA SER A 46 -9.53 3.08 -11.89
C SER A 46 -8.67 2.11 -12.71
N LYS A 47 -8.60 0.84 -12.27
CA LYS A 47 -7.77 -0.19 -12.89
C LYS A 47 -8.49 -1.01 -13.96
N ASN A 48 -9.82 -0.98 -13.97
CA ASN A 48 -10.69 -1.65 -14.93
C ASN A 48 -10.32 -3.12 -15.25
N PRO A 49 -10.23 -4.00 -14.23
CA PRO A 49 -9.92 -5.42 -14.44
C PRO A 49 -11.03 -6.12 -15.23
N LYS A 50 -10.65 -6.89 -16.25
CA LYS A 50 -11.56 -7.52 -17.23
C LYS A 50 -12.20 -8.82 -16.75
N ASN A 51 -11.55 -9.53 -15.84
CA ASN A 51 -11.98 -10.85 -15.39
C ASN A 51 -11.71 -11.06 -13.90
N ASP A 52 -12.29 -12.11 -13.30
CA ASP A 52 -12.15 -12.39 -11.87
C ASP A 52 -10.69 -12.60 -11.44
N ILE A 53 -9.82 -13.07 -12.33
CA ILE A 53 -8.38 -13.27 -12.04
C ILE A 53 -7.72 -11.92 -11.81
N GLN A 54 -7.96 -10.96 -12.71
CA GLN A 54 -7.48 -9.59 -12.60
C GLN A 54 -8.15 -8.85 -11.43
N LYS A 55 -9.45 -9.06 -11.17
CA LYS A 55 -10.15 -8.50 -10.00
C LYS A 55 -9.53 -9.00 -8.69
N THR A 56 -9.27 -10.30 -8.59
CA THR A 56 -8.60 -10.89 -7.43
C THR A 56 -7.23 -10.27 -7.21
N LEU A 57 -6.47 -10.04 -8.29
CA LEU A 57 -5.16 -9.40 -8.23
C LEU A 57 -5.23 -7.92 -7.85
N ALA A 58 -6.22 -7.18 -8.37
CA ALA A 58 -6.46 -5.79 -7.99
C ALA A 58 -6.78 -5.66 -6.50
N ILE A 59 -7.67 -6.52 -5.99
CA ILE A 59 -8.05 -6.52 -4.58
C ILE A 59 -6.85 -6.87 -3.70
N ALA A 60 -6.08 -7.90 -4.06
CA ALA A 60 -4.84 -8.24 -3.38
C ALA A 60 -3.87 -7.04 -3.30
N TYR A 61 -3.68 -6.32 -4.41
CA TYR A 61 -2.85 -5.12 -4.46
C TYR A 61 -3.33 -4.05 -3.51
N TYR A 62 -4.63 -3.80 -3.50
CA TYR A 62 -5.19 -2.82 -2.59
C TYR A 62 -4.99 -3.20 -1.13
N LEU A 63 -5.26 -4.46 -0.76
CA LEU A 63 -5.08 -4.94 0.61
C LEU A 63 -3.63 -4.79 1.08
N GLU A 64 -2.67 -5.08 0.21
CA GLU A 64 -1.25 -4.98 0.56
C GLU A 64 -0.74 -3.54 0.60
N LYS A 65 -1.01 -2.73 -0.43
CA LYS A 65 -0.46 -1.37 -0.57
C LYS A 65 -1.26 -0.28 0.14
N HIS A 66 -2.58 -0.38 0.13
CA HIS A 66 -3.45 0.64 0.70
C HIS A 66 -3.92 0.31 2.11
N GLU A 67 -4.16 -0.96 2.45
CA GLU A 67 -4.50 -1.38 3.82
C GLU A 67 -3.29 -1.79 4.67
N GLY A 68 -2.12 -1.94 4.04
CA GLY A 68 -0.88 -2.30 4.74
C GLY A 68 -0.85 -3.74 5.25
N LEU A 69 -1.61 -4.65 4.62
CA LEU A 69 -1.62 -6.07 4.96
C LEU A 69 -0.46 -6.78 4.24
N PRO A 70 0.65 -7.14 4.91
CA PRO A 70 1.82 -7.73 4.25
C PRO A 70 1.56 -9.12 3.67
N SER A 71 0.49 -9.77 4.12
CA SER A 71 -0.06 -10.97 3.50
C SER A 71 -1.57 -11.01 3.69
N PHE A 72 -2.24 -11.69 2.76
CA PHE A 72 -3.69 -11.83 2.72
C PHE A 72 -4.07 -13.30 2.52
N ASN A 73 -5.22 -13.69 3.08
CA ASN A 73 -5.79 -15.02 2.91
C ASN A 73 -7.10 -14.94 2.11
N VAL A 74 -7.77 -16.09 1.96
CA VAL A 74 -9.01 -16.19 1.18
C VAL A 74 -10.13 -15.32 1.76
N LYS A 75 -10.22 -15.21 3.09
CA LYS A 75 -11.24 -14.39 3.78
C LYS A 75 -11.00 -12.90 3.58
N ASP A 76 -9.74 -12.47 3.56
CA ASP A 76 -9.40 -11.08 3.23
C ASP A 76 -9.82 -10.73 1.81
N LEU A 77 -9.59 -11.63 0.86
CA LEU A 77 -10.03 -11.44 -0.53
C LEU A 77 -11.56 -11.40 -0.63
N GLU A 78 -12.28 -12.31 0.03
CA GLU A 78 -13.75 -12.30 0.11
C GLU A 78 -14.27 -10.97 0.66
N ARG A 79 -13.66 -10.47 1.74
CA ARG A 79 -13.97 -9.15 2.30
C ARG A 79 -13.74 -8.05 1.27
N GLY A 80 -12.60 -8.06 0.58
CA GLY A 80 -12.28 -7.08 -0.45
C GLY A 80 -13.28 -7.08 -1.61
N PHE A 81 -13.74 -8.25 -2.06
CA PHE A 81 -14.81 -8.34 -3.06
C PHE A 81 -16.13 -7.72 -2.54
N HIS A 82 -16.48 -8.00 -1.29
CA HIS A 82 -17.68 -7.44 -0.68
C HIS A 82 -17.62 -5.90 -0.52
N GLU A 83 -16.47 -5.38 -0.08
CA GLU A 83 -16.21 -3.95 0.07
C GLU A 83 -16.18 -3.23 -1.29
N ALA A 84 -15.67 -3.90 -2.33
CA ALA A 84 -15.74 -3.43 -3.71
C ALA A 84 -17.18 -3.35 -4.25
N LYS A 85 -18.15 -4.03 -3.61
CA LYS A 85 -19.47 -4.35 -4.17
C LYS A 85 -19.37 -5.13 -5.49
N GLU A 86 -18.38 -6.01 -5.58
CA GLU A 86 -18.17 -6.94 -6.68
C GLU A 86 -18.65 -8.34 -6.30
N ILE A 87 -19.03 -9.14 -7.30
CA ILE A 87 -19.41 -10.53 -7.08
C ILE A 87 -18.14 -11.33 -6.82
N ALA A 88 -18.03 -11.93 -5.63
CA ALA A 88 -16.94 -12.84 -5.32
C ALA A 88 -17.00 -14.07 -6.24
N PRO A 89 -15.87 -14.50 -6.82
CA PRO A 89 -15.85 -15.67 -7.67
C PRO A 89 -16.11 -16.93 -6.86
N GLU A 90 -16.78 -17.92 -7.47
CA GLU A 90 -17.12 -19.20 -6.83
C GLU A 90 -15.90 -19.92 -6.23
N ASN A 91 -14.73 -19.77 -6.87
CA ASN A 91 -13.49 -20.34 -6.40
C ASN A 91 -12.34 -19.32 -6.42
N ILE A 92 -12.23 -18.53 -5.35
CA ILE A 92 -11.13 -17.55 -5.15
C ILE A 92 -9.77 -18.24 -5.15
N ASN A 93 -9.65 -19.41 -4.50
CA ASN A 93 -8.38 -20.16 -4.46
C ASN A 93 -7.87 -20.49 -5.87
N TYR A 94 -8.77 -20.88 -6.78
CA TYR A 94 -8.41 -21.11 -8.18
C TYR A 94 -7.87 -19.83 -8.84
N LYS A 95 -8.51 -18.67 -8.63
CA LYS A 95 -8.02 -17.39 -9.19
C LYS A 95 -6.65 -16.99 -8.62
N VAL A 96 -6.42 -17.26 -7.34
CA VAL A 96 -5.11 -17.04 -6.69
C VAL A 96 -4.07 -17.97 -7.30
N ILE A 97 -4.35 -19.27 -7.45
CA ILE A 97 -3.43 -20.23 -8.08
C ILE A 97 -3.05 -19.79 -9.50
N VAL A 98 -4.01 -19.33 -10.30
CA VAL A 98 -3.72 -18.82 -11.66
C VAL A 98 -2.82 -17.58 -11.61
N ASN A 99 -3.04 -16.66 -10.66
CA ASN A 99 -2.14 -15.51 -10.46
C ASN A 99 -0.74 -15.92 -9.99
N ILE A 100 -0.62 -16.98 -9.19
CA ILE A 100 0.67 -17.56 -8.79
C ILE A 100 1.38 -18.19 -10.01
N GLN A 101 0.66 -18.94 -10.84
CA GLN A 101 1.20 -19.52 -12.08
C GLN A 101 1.69 -18.45 -13.06
N LYS A 102 1.02 -17.30 -13.13
CA LYS A 102 1.47 -16.13 -13.90
C LYS A 102 2.60 -15.34 -13.23
N GLY A 103 3.00 -15.70 -12.01
CA GLY A 103 4.08 -15.06 -11.26
C GLY A 103 3.69 -13.71 -10.64
N PHE A 104 2.40 -13.40 -10.49
CA PHE A 104 1.91 -12.14 -9.92
C PHE A 104 1.70 -12.20 -8.40
N MET A 105 1.48 -13.40 -7.87
CA MET A 105 1.37 -13.68 -6.44
C MET A 105 2.31 -14.81 -6.05
N MET A 106 2.61 -14.93 -4.76
CA MET A 106 3.33 -16.08 -4.21
C MET A 106 2.77 -16.48 -2.85
N GLU A 107 3.02 -17.73 -2.45
CA GLU A 107 2.63 -18.23 -1.12
C GLU A 107 3.54 -17.61 -0.06
N SER A 108 2.92 -17.08 1.00
CA SER A 108 3.64 -16.56 2.15
C SER A 108 4.23 -17.72 2.97
N LYS A 109 5.40 -17.50 3.57
CA LYS A 109 6.02 -18.48 4.47
C LYS A 109 5.20 -18.70 5.74
N GLU A 110 4.49 -17.66 6.17
CA GLU A 110 3.68 -17.67 7.38
C GLU A 110 2.20 -17.81 7.04
N LYS A 111 1.49 -18.60 7.85
CA LYS A 111 0.03 -18.68 7.79
C LYS A 111 -0.56 -17.45 8.46
N LYS A 112 -1.66 -16.95 7.90
CA LYS A 112 -2.46 -15.88 8.50
C LYS A 112 -3.80 -16.48 8.95
N ASP A 113 -4.14 -16.30 10.23
CA ASP A 113 -5.37 -16.85 10.83
C ASP A 113 -5.52 -18.37 10.69
N ASN A 114 -4.40 -19.10 10.77
CA ASN A 114 -4.30 -20.55 10.50
C ASN A 114 -4.66 -20.98 9.06
N LEU A 115 -4.86 -20.02 8.16
CA LEU A 115 -5.12 -20.24 6.74
C LEU A 115 -3.85 -20.03 5.91
N LYS A 116 -3.85 -20.57 4.70
CA LYS A 116 -2.84 -20.23 3.69
C LYS A 116 -2.92 -18.73 3.43
N ALA A 117 -1.75 -18.10 3.34
CA ALA A 117 -1.62 -16.70 3.05
C ALA A 117 -0.73 -16.51 1.82
N TRP A 118 -0.96 -15.40 1.13
CA TRP A 118 -0.25 -15.01 -0.08
C TRP A 118 0.15 -13.56 0.02
N ASN A 119 1.12 -13.18 -0.80
CA ASN A 119 1.57 -11.81 -0.99
C ASN A 119 1.85 -11.57 -2.47
N LEU A 120 1.93 -10.29 -2.84
CA LEU A 120 2.25 -9.90 -4.21
C LEU A 120 3.73 -10.06 -4.50
N THR A 121 4.00 -10.33 -5.78
CA THR A 121 5.34 -10.19 -6.31
C THR A 121 5.51 -8.82 -6.93
N ASN A 122 6.77 -8.39 -7.11
CA ASN A 122 7.10 -7.19 -7.86
C ASN A 122 6.50 -7.18 -9.28
N SER A 123 6.40 -8.35 -9.92
CA SER A 123 5.77 -8.48 -11.24
C SER A 123 4.26 -8.26 -11.17
N GLY A 124 3.59 -8.75 -10.12
CA GLY A 124 2.16 -8.54 -9.90
C GLY A 124 1.83 -7.08 -9.64
N GLU A 125 2.63 -6.41 -8.81
CA GLU A 125 2.48 -4.96 -8.56
C GLU A 125 2.57 -4.15 -9.85
N LYS A 126 3.63 -4.37 -10.62
CA LYS A 126 3.82 -3.69 -11.92
C LYS A 126 2.68 -3.96 -12.89
N PHE A 127 2.11 -5.16 -12.86
CA PHE A 127 1.00 -5.52 -13.73
C PHE A 127 -0.26 -4.73 -13.39
N VAL A 128 -0.60 -4.61 -12.11
CA VAL A 128 -1.73 -3.78 -11.63
C VAL A 128 -1.46 -2.28 -11.87
N GLU A 129 -0.23 -1.82 -11.67
CA GLU A 129 0.15 -0.44 -11.93
C GLU A 129 0.01 -0.08 -13.41
N SER A 130 0.31 -1.01 -14.31
CA SER A 130 0.12 -0.88 -15.76
C SER A 130 -1.33 -1.11 -16.25
N ASN A 131 -2.32 -1.07 -15.36
CA ASN A 131 -3.74 -1.24 -15.69
C ASN A 131 -4.04 -2.53 -16.48
N PHE A 132 -3.30 -3.61 -16.19
CA PHE A 132 -3.47 -4.91 -16.85
C PHE A 132 -3.22 -4.91 -18.37
N GLU A 133 -2.52 -3.92 -18.93
CA GLU A 133 -2.29 -3.80 -20.37
C GLU A 133 -1.26 -4.80 -20.93
N LYS A 134 -0.37 -5.33 -20.08
CA LYS A 134 0.75 -6.19 -20.50
C LYS A 134 0.43 -7.68 -20.59
N GLU A 135 -0.82 -8.06 -20.79
CA GLU A 135 -1.19 -9.46 -21.04
C GLU A 135 -0.88 -9.78 -22.52
N LYS A 136 0.37 -10.21 -22.79
CA LYS A 136 0.80 -10.74 -24.10
C LYS A 136 0.49 -12.23 -24.21
#